data_AF-A0A9D8G7G8-F1
#
_entry.id   AF-A0A9D8G7G8-F1
#
_cell.length_a   1.000
_cell.length_b   1.000
_cell.length_c   1.000
_cell.angle_alpha   90.00
_cell.angle_beta   90.00
_cell.angle_gamma   90.00
#
_symmetry.space_group_name_H-M   'P 1'
#
loop_
_entity.id
_entity.type
_entity.pdbx_description
1 polymer ?
#
loop_
_entity_poly.entity_id
_entity_poly.type
_entity_poly.pdbx_seq_one_letter_code
_entity_poly.pdbx_strand_id
1 'polypeptide(L)'
;MWESILRPAFESKASFSDIADDTPGALEIRYAKNRGILQDEEEFRPEDPLLLGDALLWLFRTRNVRELPEMTADDVPEMIGAYPIVEMNRTLDSRVTREELLSMINVLDGKLRTEVHEVSFYGDDFQGEGTAFGEKFDKNALTAAHRSYPSNTLVRVTNVETQQSVVVRINDRGPYVHGRDMDLSEAAFMNIAHPGKGVIRATFERLGDFEMSDPCEESAPEYQRRITRSVQFFRGVPHAFRNGKQLVLQANRPFVVLAIVFPDGQKLRVQDFVHPDEKYRFTPDSDGSYTFLFGDAFGREREMRMHVSSC
;
A
#
# COMPACT_ATOMS: atom_id res chain seq x y z
N MET A 1 -3.18 -7.57 7.29
CA MET A 1 -4.53 -8.16 7.14
C MET A 1 -5.58 -7.06 7.11
N TRP A 2 -5.73 -6.30 8.19
CA TRP A 2 -6.76 -5.26 8.28
C TRP A 2 -6.53 -4.10 7.29
N GLU A 3 -5.28 -3.70 7.06
CA GLU A 3 -4.98 -2.72 5.99
C GLU A 3 -5.34 -3.21 4.58
N SER A 4 -5.13 -4.49 4.28
CA SER A 4 -5.60 -5.11 3.02
C SER A 4 -7.12 -5.31 2.95
N ILE A 5 -7.83 -5.15 4.07
CA ILE A 5 -9.30 -5.17 4.18
C ILE A 5 -9.87 -3.74 3.98
N LEU A 6 -9.06 -2.68 4.09
CA LEU A 6 -9.51 -1.27 4.12
C LEU A 6 -10.21 -0.76 2.85
N ARG A 7 -10.38 -1.54 1.78
CA ARG A 7 -11.01 -1.03 0.55
C ARG A 7 -11.99 -2.03 -0.08
N PRO A 8 -13.13 -1.55 -0.62
CA PRO A 8 -14.29 -2.40 -0.92
C PRO A 8 -13.95 -3.41 -2.02
N ALA A 9 -14.17 -4.69 -1.75
CA ALA A 9 -14.14 -5.72 -2.80
C ALA A 9 -15.54 -5.91 -3.42
N PHE A 10 -16.59 -5.77 -2.61
CA PHE A 10 -17.98 -5.88 -3.03
C PHE A 10 -18.79 -4.82 -2.28
N GLU A 11 -19.48 -3.95 -2.99
CA GLU A 11 -20.57 -3.18 -2.40
C GLU A 11 -21.71 -4.15 -2.09
N SER A 12 -21.66 -4.83 -0.94
CA SER A 12 -22.88 -5.38 -0.37
C SER A 12 -23.78 -4.20 -0.01
N LYS A 13 -24.93 -4.11 -0.68
CA LYS A 13 -25.95 -3.05 -0.55
C LYS A 13 -26.58 -2.89 0.84
N ALA A 14 -26.15 -3.66 1.84
CA ALA A 14 -26.62 -3.52 3.21
C ALA A 14 -25.52 -2.86 4.05
N SER A 15 -25.73 -1.60 4.45
CA SER A 15 -25.00 -1.05 5.58
C SER A 15 -25.39 -1.85 6.81
N PHE A 16 -24.44 -2.56 7.42
CA PHE A 16 -24.58 -3.08 8.78
C PHE A 16 -24.76 -1.88 9.72
N SER A 17 -26.01 -1.47 9.94
CA SER A 17 -26.43 -0.31 10.73
C SER A 17 -26.42 -0.59 12.24
N ASP A 18 -26.06 -1.81 12.62
CA ASP A 18 -25.93 -2.32 13.98
C ASP A 18 -24.66 -1.86 14.68
N ILE A 19 -23.65 -1.39 13.95
CA ILE A 19 -22.38 -0.91 14.52
C ILE A 19 -22.37 0.62 14.55
N ALA A 20 -22.34 1.22 15.73
CA ALA A 20 -22.26 2.67 15.87
C ALA A 20 -20.88 3.20 15.41
N ASP A 21 -20.84 4.37 14.77
CA ASP A 21 -19.60 4.95 14.20
C ASP A 21 -18.50 5.23 15.25
N ASP A 22 -18.87 5.31 16.53
CA ASP A 22 -17.97 5.51 17.67
C ASP A 22 -17.43 4.19 18.27
N THR A 23 -17.84 3.03 17.72
CA THR A 23 -17.32 1.73 18.16
C THR A 23 -15.83 1.63 17.79
N PRO A 24 -14.92 1.33 18.74
CA PRO A 24 -13.52 1.06 18.42
C PRO A 24 -13.42 -0.09 17.39
N GLY A 25 -12.80 0.17 16.24
CA GLY A 25 -12.69 -0.82 15.17
C GLY A 25 -13.94 -0.95 14.27
N ALA A 26 -14.93 -0.05 14.37
CA ALA A 26 -16.18 -0.12 13.60
C ALA A 26 -15.97 -0.32 12.10
N LEU A 27 -14.95 0.33 11.54
CA LEU A 27 -14.61 0.26 10.13
C LEU A 27 -14.14 -1.15 9.74
N GLU A 28 -13.24 -1.72 10.51
CA GLU A 28 -12.69 -3.07 10.36
C GLU A 28 -13.80 -4.13 10.47
N ILE A 29 -14.70 -3.98 11.45
CA ILE A 29 -15.82 -4.90 11.65
C ILE A 29 -16.79 -4.84 10.47
N ARG A 30 -17.19 -3.64 10.03
CA ARG A 30 -18.05 -3.47 8.83
C ARG A 30 -17.42 -4.11 7.60
N TYR A 31 -16.11 -3.97 7.41
CA TYR A 31 -15.44 -4.60 6.28
C TYR A 31 -15.34 -6.12 6.39
N ALA A 32 -15.10 -6.66 7.58
CA ALA A 32 -15.10 -8.09 7.83
C ALA A 32 -16.50 -8.69 7.59
N LYS A 33 -17.57 -8.01 8.05
CA LYS A 33 -18.97 -8.36 7.75
C LYS A 33 -19.29 -8.27 6.26
N ASN A 34 -18.89 -7.19 5.56
CA ASN A 34 -19.09 -7.05 4.10
C ASN A 34 -18.38 -8.13 3.28
N ARG A 35 -17.24 -8.61 3.77
CA ARG A 35 -16.54 -9.74 3.16
C ARG A 35 -17.11 -11.09 3.58
N GLY A 36 -18.13 -11.16 4.44
CA GLY A 36 -18.71 -12.41 4.96
C GLY A 36 -17.76 -13.21 5.85
N ILE A 37 -16.80 -12.53 6.49
CA ILE A 37 -15.81 -13.11 7.43
C ILE A 37 -16.42 -13.18 8.83
N LEU A 38 -17.17 -12.14 9.23
CA LEU A 38 -17.94 -12.12 10.47
C LEU A 38 -19.42 -12.19 10.08
N GLN A 39 -20.16 -13.18 10.57
CA GLN A 39 -21.59 -13.34 10.27
C GLN A 39 -22.46 -12.97 11.47
N ASP A 40 -22.18 -13.53 12.65
CA ASP A 40 -23.05 -13.44 13.83
C ASP A 40 -22.39 -12.77 15.06
N GLU A 41 -21.23 -12.12 14.90
CA GLU A 41 -20.54 -11.49 16.03
C GLU A 41 -21.10 -10.09 16.35
N GLU A 42 -21.47 -9.90 17.62
CA GLU A 42 -21.94 -8.63 18.20
C GLU A 42 -20.76 -7.72 18.61
N GLU A 43 -19.61 -8.29 18.96
CA GLU A 43 -18.37 -7.57 19.30
C GLU A 43 -17.16 -8.24 18.64
N PHE A 44 -16.26 -7.46 18.06
CA PHE A 44 -15.00 -7.94 17.47
C PHE A 44 -13.88 -6.93 17.74
N ARG A 45 -12.69 -7.41 18.13
CA ARG A 45 -11.50 -6.57 18.25
C ARG A 45 -10.42 -7.00 17.26
N PRO A 46 -9.79 -6.07 16.49
CA PRO A 46 -8.73 -6.41 15.54
C PRO A 46 -7.53 -7.16 16.13
N GLU A 47 -7.31 -7.01 17.44
CA GLU A 47 -6.30 -7.72 18.24
C GLU A 47 -6.71 -9.13 18.68
N ASP A 48 -7.97 -9.54 18.51
CA ASP A 48 -8.43 -10.86 18.89
C ASP A 48 -7.83 -11.94 17.96
N PRO A 49 -7.47 -13.12 18.50
CA PRO A 49 -6.94 -14.20 17.68
C PRO A 49 -8.01 -14.78 16.76
N LEU A 50 -7.70 -14.84 15.46
CA LEU A 50 -8.61 -15.37 14.43
C LEU A 50 -8.78 -16.88 14.52
N LEU A 51 -9.98 -17.35 14.21
CA LEU A 51 -10.23 -18.76 13.92
C LEU A 51 -9.60 -19.12 12.57
N LEU A 52 -9.18 -20.37 12.44
CA LEU A 52 -8.53 -20.87 11.23
C LEU A 52 -9.46 -20.81 10.02
N GLY A 53 -10.74 -21.16 10.19
CA GLY A 53 -11.75 -21.05 9.12
C GLY A 53 -11.84 -19.62 8.57
N ASP A 54 -11.94 -18.64 9.45
CA ASP A 54 -12.07 -17.23 9.07
C ASP A 54 -10.79 -16.70 8.42
N ALA A 55 -9.63 -17.07 8.98
CA ALA A 55 -8.33 -16.70 8.43
C ALA A 55 -8.15 -17.27 7.02
N LEU A 56 -8.52 -18.54 6.79
CA LEU A 56 -8.45 -19.18 5.48
C LEU A 56 -9.42 -18.56 4.48
N LEU A 57 -10.67 -18.35 4.89
CA LEU A 57 -11.68 -17.69 4.06
C LEU A 57 -11.22 -16.28 3.66
N TRP A 58 -10.64 -15.52 4.60
CA TRP A 58 -10.02 -14.23 4.33
C TRP A 58 -8.87 -14.33 3.32
N LEU A 59 -7.95 -15.29 3.50
CA LEU A 59 -6.83 -15.51 2.59
C LEU A 59 -7.31 -15.81 1.17
N PHE A 60 -8.21 -16.77 1.02
CA PHE A 60 -8.75 -17.17 -0.28
C PHE A 60 -9.47 -16.02 -0.98
N ARG A 61 -10.32 -15.28 -0.26
CA ARG A 61 -11.04 -14.12 -0.81
C ARG A 61 -10.11 -12.98 -1.24
N THR A 62 -9.02 -12.73 -0.50
CA THR A 62 -8.05 -11.67 -0.86
C THR A 62 -7.10 -12.06 -1.98
N ARG A 63 -7.01 -13.35 -2.31
CA ARG A 63 -6.14 -13.88 -3.37
C ARG A 63 -6.88 -14.26 -4.65
N ASN A 64 -8.21 -14.13 -4.67
CA ASN A 64 -9.05 -14.47 -5.82
C ASN A 64 -8.97 -15.92 -6.27
N VAL A 65 -8.78 -16.87 -5.35
CA VAL A 65 -8.62 -18.28 -5.72
C VAL A 65 -9.87 -18.88 -6.38
N ARG A 66 -11.03 -18.22 -6.20
CA ARG A 66 -12.32 -18.49 -6.85
C ARG A 66 -13.09 -17.18 -7.03
N GLU A 67 -14.22 -17.25 -7.70
CA GLU A 67 -15.12 -16.12 -7.88
C GLU A 67 -15.78 -15.70 -6.55
N LEU A 68 -15.84 -14.39 -6.29
CA LEU A 68 -16.28 -13.85 -4.99
C LEU A 68 -17.75 -14.07 -4.58
N PRO A 69 -18.73 -14.39 -5.46
CA PRO A 69 -20.01 -14.92 -4.99
C PRO A 69 -19.96 -16.40 -4.58
N GLU A 70 -18.91 -17.13 -4.97
CA GLU A 70 -18.80 -18.58 -4.78
C GLU A 70 -17.96 -18.98 -3.57
N MET A 71 -17.16 -18.06 -2.99
CA MET A 71 -16.35 -18.37 -1.81
C MET A 71 -17.15 -18.13 -0.54
N THR A 72 -17.65 -19.20 0.09
CA THR A 72 -18.28 -19.18 1.41
C THR A 72 -17.48 -20.00 2.44
N ALA A 73 -17.90 -19.96 3.71
CA ALA A 73 -17.25 -20.75 4.77
C ALA A 73 -17.38 -22.26 4.51
N ASP A 74 -18.47 -22.70 3.88
CA ASP A 74 -18.73 -24.10 3.56
C ASP A 74 -17.78 -24.65 2.47
N ASP A 75 -17.20 -23.76 1.65
CA ASP A 75 -16.27 -24.11 0.58
C ASP A 75 -14.82 -24.21 1.06
N VAL A 76 -14.52 -23.77 2.30
CA VAL A 76 -13.16 -23.77 2.85
C VAL A 76 -12.49 -25.16 2.81
N PRO A 77 -13.17 -26.27 3.18
CA PRO A 77 -12.57 -27.61 3.07
C PRO A 77 -12.16 -27.98 1.64
N GLU A 78 -12.95 -27.61 0.64
CA GLU A 78 -12.64 -27.87 -0.77
C GLU A 78 -11.45 -27.02 -1.23
N MET A 79 -11.42 -25.74 -0.84
CA MET A 79 -10.32 -24.83 -1.14
C MET A 79 -8.99 -25.26 -0.49
N ILE A 80 -9.01 -25.82 0.73
CA ILE A 80 -7.82 -26.43 1.35
C ILE A 80 -7.32 -27.61 0.51
N GLY A 81 -8.22 -28.38 -0.09
CA GLY A 81 -7.86 -29.49 -0.99
C GLY A 81 -7.13 -29.00 -2.25
N ALA A 82 -7.61 -27.92 -2.87
CA ALA A 82 -6.98 -27.30 -4.03
C ALA A 82 -5.66 -26.57 -3.66
N TYR A 83 -5.65 -25.90 -2.51
CA TYR A 83 -4.55 -25.10 -1.99
C TYR A 83 -4.15 -25.60 -0.59
N PRO A 84 -3.32 -26.65 -0.50
CA PRO A 84 -2.89 -27.19 0.79
C PRO A 84 -1.89 -26.23 1.44
N ILE A 85 -2.41 -25.27 2.19
CA ILE A 85 -1.67 -24.22 2.90
C ILE A 85 -1.68 -24.42 4.43
N VAL A 86 -2.40 -25.44 4.90
CA VAL A 86 -2.55 -25.84 6.31
C VAL A 86 -2.37 -27.34 6.46
N GLU A 87 -2.02 -27.79 7.67
CA GLU A 87 -1.98 -29.21 7.99
C GLU A 87 -3.39 -29.82 7.98
N MET A 88 -3.56 -30.97 7.31
CA MET A 88 -4.86 -31.64 7.11
C MET A 88 -5.60 -32.02 8.41
N ASN A 89 -4.91 -32.08 9.55
CA ASN A 89 -5.49 -32.53 10.82
C ASN A 89 -5.92 -31.38 11.76
N ARG A 90 -5.81 -30.13 11.30
CA ARG A 90 -6.14 -28.97 12.13
C ARG A 90 -7.64 -28.65 12.01
N THR A 91 -8.31 -28.44 13.14
CA THR A 91 -9.73 -28.03 13.17
C THR A 91 -9.88 -26.56 12.78
N LEU A 92 -10.94 -26.24 12.03
CA LEU A 92 -11.23 -24.87 11.57
C LEU A 92 -11.52 -23.90 12.72
N ASP A 93 -11.96 -24.41 13.88
CA ASP A 93 -12.20 -23.62 15.10
C ASP A 93 -10.92 -23.35 15.90
N SER A 94 -9.76 -23.83 15.44
CA SER A 94 -8.49 -23.56 16.12
C SER A 94 -8.02 -22.13 15.89
N ARG A 95 -7.35 -21.56 16.89
CA ARG A 95 -6.80 -20.20 16.81
C ARG A 95 -5.55 -20.17 15.95
N VAL A 96 -5.35 -19.06 15.23
CA VAL A 96 -4.19 -18.81 14.36
C VAL A 96 -3.32 -17.69 14.92
N THR A 97 -2.01 -17.93 14.99
CA THR A 97 -1.04 -16.88 15.35
C THR A 97 -0.66 -16.03 14.14
N ARG A 98 -0.06 -14.86 14.39
CA ARG A 98 0.43 -13.98 13.32
C ARG A 98 1.47 -14.68 12.45
N GLU A 99 2.39 -15.42 13.05
CA GLU A 99 3.46 -16.13 12.35
C GLU A 99 2.90 -17.26 11.45
N GLU A 100 1.91 -18.00 11.95
CA GLU A 100 1.22 -19.03 11.18
C GLU A 100 0.50 -18.43 9.98
N LEU A 101 -0.22 -17.33 10.19
CA LEU A 101 -0.89 -16.61 9.13
C LEU A 101 0.08 -16.13 8.04
N LEU A 102 1.21 -15.54 8.43
CA LEU A 102 2.24 -15.11 7.49
C LEU A 102 2.83 -16.30 6.70
N SER A 103 3.00 -17.44 7.35
CA SER A 103 3.41 -18.68 6.68
C SER A 103 2.38 -19.12 5.63
N MET A 104 1.09 -19.16 5.99
CA MET A 104 0.01 -19.51 5.07
C MET A 104 -0.06 -18.57 3.85
N ILE A 105 0.11 -17.26 4.08
CA ILE A 105 0.19 -16.25 3.01
C ILE A 105 1.30 -16.59 2.02
N ASN A 106 2.51 -16.84 2.53
CA ASN A 106 3.67 -17.09 1.68
C ASN A 106 3.51 -18.38 0.85
N VAL A 107 2.95 -19.44 1.45
CA VAL A 107 2.68 -20.70 0.75
C VAL A 107 1.61 -20.50 -0.33
N LEU A 108 0.52 -19.78 -0.01
CA LEU A 108 -0.55 -19.51 -0.97
C LEU A 108 -0.03 -18.66 -2.14
N ASP A 109 0.60 -17.52 -1.86
CA ASP A 109 1.17 -16.63 -2.88
C ASP A 109 2.20 -17.39 -3.74
N GLY A 110 2.96 -18.32 -3.15
CA GLY A 110 3.87 -19.21 -3.86
C GLY A 110 3.19 -20.11 -4.90
N LYS A 111 2.01 -20.65 -4.57
CA LYS A 111 1.22 -21.51 -5.48
C LYS A 111 0.63 -20.69 -6.63
N LEU A 112 0.04 -19.54 -6.30
CA LEU A 112 -0.67 -18.68 -7.26
C LEU A 112 0.25 -18.10 -8.34
N ARG A 113 1.55 -17.94 -8.06
CA ARG A 113 2.56 -17.51 -9.05
C ARG A 113 2.61 -18.36 -10.31
N THR A 114 2.15 -19.61 -10.23
CA THR A 114 2.18 -20.55 -11.35
C THR A 114 0.86 -20.64 -12.10
N GLU A 115 -0.20 -19.99 -11.59
CA GLU A 115 -1.50 -19.96 -12.24
C GLU A 115 -1.48 -19.04 -13.46
N VAL A 116 -2.17 -19.50 -14.51
CA VAL A 116 -2.22 -18.80 -15.80
C VAL A 116 -3.62 -18.29 -16.03
N HIS A 117 -3.71 -16.98 -16.24
CA HIS A 117 -4.95 -16.23 -16.35
C HIS A 117 -5.05 -15.54 -17.70
N GLU A 118 -6.27 -15.25 -18.16
CA GLU A 118 -6.45 -14.36 -19.32
C GLU A 118 -6.38 -12.90 -18.89
N VAL A 119 -5.64 -12.12 -19.67
CA VAL A 119 -5.40 -10.70 -19.44
C VAL A 119 -5.72 -9.93 -20.71
N SER A 120 -6.48 -8.85 -20.59
CA SER A 120 -6.70 -7.90 -21.68
C SER A 120 -6.26 -6.50 -21.30
N PHE A 121 -6.73 -5.49 -22.02
CA PHE A 121 -6.47 -4.10 -21.71
C PHE A 121 -7.69 -3.22 -22.01
N TYR A 122 -7.76 -2.09 -21.32
CA TYR A 122 -8.80 -1.08 -21.53
C TYR A 122 -8.71 -0.44 -22.91
N GLY A 123 -9.86 -0.25 -23.55
CA GLY A 123 -9.97 0.54 -24.78
C GLY A 123 -9.81 2.04 -24.54
N ASP A 124 -9.56 2.78 -25.61
CA ASP A 124 -9.33 4.24 -25.57
C ASP A 124 -10.48 5.04 -24.96
N ASP A 125 -11.71 4.54 -25.05
CA ASP A 125 -12.94 5.22 -24.63
C ASP A 125 -13.02 5.48 -23.11
N PHE A 126 -12.20 4.80 -22.32
CA PHE A 126 -12.19 4.95 -20.86
C PHE A 126 -11.27 6.08 -20.36
N GLN A 127 -10.46 6.70 -21.24
CA GLN A 127 -9.49 7.72 -20.83
C GLN A 127 -10.16 8.89 -20.08
N GLY A 128 -9.71 9.14 -18.85
CA GLY A 128 -10.20 10.25 -18.02
C GLY A 128 -11.51 9.98 -17.29
N GLU A 129 -12.15 8.83 -17.50
CA GLU A 129 -13.31 8.36 -16.74
C GLU A 129 -12.90 7.97 -15.31
N GLY A 130 -13.87 7.96 -14.39
CA GLY A 130 -13.62 7.54 -13.02
C GLY A 130 -13.47 6.02 -12.90
N THR A 131 -12.44 5.57 -12.18
CA THR A 131 -12.28 4.18 -11.75
C THR A 131 -13.17 3.89 -10.52
N ALA A 132 -13.33 2.61 -10.19
CA ALA A 132 -14.04 2.16 -8.99
C ALA A 132 -13.41 2.65 -7.67
N PHE A 133 -12.17 3.15 -7.69
CA PHE A 133 -11.52 3.75 -6.52
C PHE A 133 -11.48 5.28 -6.56
N GLY A 134 -12.16 5.91 -7.52
CA GLY A 134 -12.35 7.36 -7.58
C GLY A 134 -11.22 8.15 -8.23
N GLU A 135 -10.09 7.52 -8.58
CA GLU A 135 -9.09 8.15 -9.45
C GLU A 135 -9.52 8.11 -10.91
N LYS A 136 -9.05 9.06 -11.72
CA LYS A 136 -9.30 9.04 -13.17
C LYS A 136 -8.40 8.01 -13.84
N PHE A 137 -8.96 7.22 -14.74
CA PHE A 137 -8.21 6.29 -15.56
C PHE A 137 -7.26 7.04 -16.51
N ASP A 138 -6.00 6.59 -16.54
CA ASP A 138 -5.00 7.03 -17.52
C ASP A 138 -4.39 5.82 -18.20
N LYS A 139 -4.67 5.66 -19.50
CA LYS A 139 -4.17 4.58 -20.34
C LYS A 139 -2.65 4.55 -20.45
N ASN A 140 -1.99 5.68 -20.16
CA ASN A 140 -0.53 5.80 -20.19
C ASN A 140 0.14 5.42 -18.86
N ALA A 141 -0.63 5.26 -17.78
CA ALA A 141 -0.10 4.84 -16.49
C ALA A 141 0.12 3.32 -16.45
N LEU A 142 0.94 2.82 -15.52
CA LEU A 142 1.12 1.37 -15.31
C LEU A 142 0.14 0.85 -14.27
N THR A 143 -1.13 0.76 -14.67
CA THR A 143 -2.23 0.37 -13.78
C THR A 143 -3.04 -0.78 -14.35
N ALA A 144 -3.85 -1.42 -13.50
CA ALA A 144 -4.72 -2.51 -13.90
C ALA A 144 -5.98 -2.57 -13.04
N ALA A 145 -7.01 -3.19 -13.60
CA ALA A 145 -8.21 -3.58 -12.89
C ALA A 145 -8.19 -5.04 -12.50
N HIS A 146 -8.64 -5.31 -11.30
CA HIS A 146 -8.75 -6.67 -10.79
C HIS A 146 -9.97 -6.81 -9.88
N ARG A 147 -10.61 -7.98 -9.93
CA ARG A 147 -11.91 -8.24 -9.28
C ARG A 147 -11.86 -8.10 -7.76
N SER A 148 -10.78 -8.58 -7.14
CA SER A 148 -10.72 -8.76 -5.67
C SER A 148 -9.48 -8.19 -4.99
N TYR A 149 -8.33 -8.18 -5.67
CA TYR A 149 -7.10 -7.56 -5.14
C TYR A 149 -7.38 -6.18 -4.53
N PRO A 150 -6.79 -5.89 -3.36
CA PRO A 150 -6.90 -4.58 -2.76
C PRO A 150 -6.47 -3.48 -3.73
N SER A 151 -7.11 -2.32 -3.62
CA SER A 151 -6.62 -1.10 -4.26
C SER A 151 -5.18 -0.87 -3.83
N ASN A 152 -4.38 -0.32 -4.74
CA ASN A 152 -2.97 -0.07 -4.58
C ASN A 152 -2.11 -1.34 -4.52
N THR A 153 -2.63 -2.57 -4.58
CA THR A 153 -1.76 -3.76 -4.70
C THR A 153 -0.83 -3.66 -5.92
N LEU A 154 0.46 -3.97 -5.74
CA LEU A 154 1.43 -4.12 -6.82
C LEU A 154 1.48 -5.57 -7.29
N VAL A 155 1.37 -5.75 -8.60
CA VAL A 155 1.38 -7.07 -9.24
C VAL A 155 2.35 -7.04 -10.40
N ARG A 156 3.28 -8.01 -10.42
CA ARG A 156 4.05 -8.33 -11.62
C ARG A 156 3.22 -9.26 -12.49
N VAL A 157 2.93 -8.83 -13.70
CA VAL A 157 2.21 -9.59 -14.71
C VAL A 157 3.22 -10.08 -15.74
N THR A 158 3.30 -11.39 -15.95
CA THR A 158 4.26 -11.99 -16.88
C THR A 158 3.53 -12.71 -17.99
N ASN A 159 3.73 -12.28 -19.24
CA ASN A 159 3.18 -12.96 -20.41
C ASN A 159 3.83 -14.34 -20.57
N VAL A 160 3.02 -15.40 -20.59
CA VAL A 160 3.55 -16.78 -20.66
C VAL A 160 4.18 -17.11 -22.02
N GLU A 161 3.75 -16.45 -23.10
CA GLU A 161 4.27 -16.68 -24.45
C GLU A 161 5.64 -16.02 -24.64
N THR A 162 5.81 -14.79 -24.17
CA THR A 162 7.02 -13.98 -24.41
C THR A 162 7.98 -13.92 -23.23
N GLN A 163 7.52 -14.31 -22.04
CA GLN A 163 8.23 -14.16 -20.76
C GLN A 163 8.55 -12.70 -20.39
N GLN A 164 7.97 -11.73 -21.10
CA GLN A 164 8.07 -10.32 -20.74
C GLN A 164 7.14 -10.03 -19.57
N SER A 165 7.56 -9.13 -18.69
CA SER A 165 6.78 -8.78 -17.50
C SER A 165 6.67 -7.27 -17.30
N VAL A 166 5.56 -6.84 -16.71
CA VAL A 166 5.31 -5.46 -16.27
C VAL A 166 4.80 -5.46 -14.84
N VAL A 167 5.19 -4.45 -14.06
CA VAL A 167 4.62 -4.23 -12.72
C VAL A 167 3.52 -3.18 -12.84
N VAL A 168 2.34 -3.50 -12.32
CA VAL A 168 1.18 -2.63 -12.34
C VAL A 168 0.62 -2.41 -10.94
N ARG A 169 0.00 -1.25 -10.73
CA ARG A 169 -0.78 -0.94 -9.54
C ARG A 169 -2.26 -1.20 -9.79
N ILE A 170 -2.91 -1.93 -8.89
CA ILE A 170 -4.36 -2.16 -8.96
C ILE A 170 -5.09 -0.87 -8.59
N ASN A 171 -5.80 -0.29 -9.56
CA ASN A 171 -6.48 0.99 -9.40
C ASN A 171 -7.94 0.99 -9.85
N ASP A 172 -8.46 -0.15 -10.29
CA ASP A 172 -9.85 -0.29 -10.70
C ASP A 172 -10.39 -1.70 -10.43
N ARG A 173 -11.68 -1.91 -10.66
CA ARG A 173 -12.42 -3.16 -10.45
C ARG A 173 -12.86 -3.78 -11.77
N GLY A 174 -12.99 -5.11 -11.78
CA GLY A 174 -13.26 -5.91 -12.97
C GLY A 174 -12.01 -6.69 -13.41
N PRO A 175 -12.00 -7.30 -14.60
CA PRO A 175 -13.14 -7.46 -15.51
C PRO A 175 -14.21 -8.38 -14.95
N TYR A 176 -15.47 -8.14 -15.33
CA TYR A 176 -16.61 -8.99 -14.96
C TYR A 176 -16.96 -10.03 -16.04
N VAL A 177 -16.00 -10.34 -16.91
CA VAL A 177 -16.13 -11.35 -17.96
C VAL A 177 -15.54 -12.66 -17.43
N HIS A 178 -16.27 -13.77 -17.59
CA HIS A 178 -15.81 -15.07 -17.12
C HIS A 178 -14.51 -15.48 -17.83
N GLY A 179 -13.51 -15.93 -17.06
CA GLY A 179 -12.22 -16.40 -17.56
C GLY A 179 -11.16 -15.30 -17.73
N ARG A 180 -11.54 -14.02 -17.60
CA ARG A 180 -10.61 -12.89 -17.62
C ARG A 180 -10.43 -12.34 -16.21
N ASP A 181 -9.19 -12.25 -15.77
CA ASP A 181 -8.89 -11.90 -14.37
C ASP A 181 -8.31 -10.51 -14.21
N MET A 182 -7.74 -9.94 -15.28
CA MET A 182 -7.14 -8.61 -15.23
C MET A 182 -7.28 -7.86 -16.56
N ASP A 183 -7.60 -6.57 -16.45
CA ASP A 183 -7.54 -5.61 -17.56
C ASP A 183 -6.43 -4.60 -17.28
N LEU A 184 -5.39 -4.59 -18.11
CA LEU A 184 -4.27 -3.67 -18.01
C LEU A 184 -4.60 -2.31 -18.64
N SER A 185 -3.88 -1.27 -18.25
CA SER A 185 -3.79 -0.07 -19.09
C SER A 185 -3.13 -0.39 -20.43
N GLU A 186 -3.37 0.45 -21.44
CA GLU A 186 -2.75 0.29 -22.76
C GLU A 186 -1.22 0.30 -22.65
N ALA A 187 -0.65 1.24 -21.89
CA ALA A 187 0.79 1.30 -21.66
C ALA A 187 1.35 0.06 -20.97
N ALA A 188 0.67 -0.48 -19.96
CA ALA A 188 1.12 -1.71 -19.30
C ALA A 188 1.06 -2.91 -20.25
N PHE A 189 -0.01 -3.04 -21.04
CA PHE A 189 -0.15 -4.12 -22.01
C PHE A 189 0.95 -4.07 -23.09
N MET A 190 1.24 -2.88 -23.63
CA MET A 190 2.28 -2.67 -24.64
C MET A 190 3.69 -3.07 -24.18
N ASN A 191 3.95 -3.11 -22.87
CA ASN A 191 5.24 -3.58 -22.33
C ASN A 191 5.41 -5.11 -22.45
N ILE A 192 4.32 -5.87 -22.53
CA ILE A 192 4.36 -7.35 -22.49
C ILE A 192 3.72 -8.02 -23.71
N ALA A 193 2.97 -7.28 -24.52
CA ALA A 193 2.30 -7.79 -25.73
C ALA A 193 1.93 -6.66 -26.70
N HIS A 194 1.78 -6.99 -27.98
CA HIS A 194 1.26 -6.07 -28.98
C HIS A 194 -0.27 -5.94 -28.85
N PRO A 195 -0.87 -4.73 -28.83
CA PRO A 195 -2.32 -4.52 -28.64
C PRO A 195 -3.21 -5.33 -29.58
N GLY A 196 -2.74 -5.59 -30.82
CA GLY A 196 -3.44 -6.44 -31.79
C GLY A 196 -3.67 -7.90 -31.37
N LYS A 197 -3.06 -8.37 -30.27
CA LYS A 197 -3.38 -9.68 -29.66
C LYS A 197 -4.74 -9.64 -28.94
N GLY A 198 -5.17 -8.49 -28.42
CA GLY A 198 -6.39 -8.31 -27.65
C GLY A 198 -6.33 -8.94 -26.26
N VAL A 199 -6.14 -10.26 -26.20
CA VAL A 199 -6.06 -11.05 -24.97
C VAL A 199 -4.78 -11.88 -24.99
N ILE A 200 -4.12 -11.99 -23.84
CA ILE A 200 -2.95 -12.84 -23.62
C ILE A 200 -3.14 -13.73 -22.41
N ARG A 201 -2.31 -14.75 -22.30
CA ARG A 201 -2.18 -15.58 -21.10
C ARG A 201 -1.02 -15.07 -20.26
N ALA A 202 -1.23 -14.85 -18.97
CA ALA A 202 -0.21 -14.33 -18.07
C ALA A 202 -0.25 -14.99 -16.69
N THR A 203 0.88 -14.98 -15.99
CA THR A 203 0.96 -15.31 -14.55
C THR A 203 1.04 -14.03 -13.73
N PHE A 204 0.60 -14.10 -12.47
CA PHE A 204 0.62 -12.98 -11.54
C PHE A 204 1.53 -13.25 -10.35
N GLU A 205 2.30 -12.24 -9.97
CA GLU A 205 3.07 -12.25 -8.74
C GLU A 205 2.73 -10.98 -7.94
N ARG A 206 2.07 -11.17 -6.80
CA ARG A 206 1.82 -10.08 -5.85
C ARG A 206 3.14 -9.66 -5.19
N LEU A 207 3.46 -8.37 -5.28
CA LEU A 207 4.68 -7.78 -4.71
C LEU A 207 4.45 -7.09 -3.37
N GLY A 208 3.20 -6.74 -3.06
CA GLY A 208 2.82 -5.97 -1.87
C GLY A 208 1.76 -4.94 -2.20
N ASP A 209 1.58 -3.95 -1.34
CA ASP A 209 0.68 -2.81 -1.55
C ASP A 209 1.50 -1.56 -1.83
N PHE A 210 1.07 -0.70 -2.76
CA PHE A 210 1.77 0.50 -3.23
C PHE A 210 2.02 1.50 -2.09
N GLU A 211 1.15 1.52 -1.09
CA GLU A 211 1.36 2.33 0.12
C GLU A 211 2.42 1.71 1.06
N MET A 212 2.65 0.40 0.99
CA MET A 212 3.73 -0.30 1.70
C MET A 212 5.02 -0.41 0.87
N SER A 213 4.92 -0.34 -0.46
CA SER A 213 6.02 -0.06 -1.36
C SER A 213 6.04 1.44 -1.60
N ASP A 214 6.28 2.19 -0.53
CA ASP A 214 6.65 3.58 -0.65
C ASP A 214 7.72 3.62 -1.76
N PRO A 215 7.45 4.24 -2.92
CA PRO A 215 8.42 4.23 -3.96
C PRO A 215 9.58 5.03 -3.38
N CYS A 216 10.69 4.34 -3.08
CA CYS A 216 11.98 4.96 -2.87
C CYS A 216 12.45 5.65 -4.19
N GLU A 217 11.52 6.11 -5.04
CA GLU A 217 11.74 6.84 -6.28
C GLU A 217 12.05 8.30 -5.99
N GLU A 218 13.06 8.72 -6.73
CA GLU A 218 13.62 10.05 -6.84
C GLU A 218 12.63 11.03 -7.46
N SER A 219 11.50 11.29 -6.80
CA SER A 219 10.91 12.62 -6.96
C SER A 219 11.97 13.61 -6.48
N ALA A 220 12.28 14.61 -7.31
CA ALA A 220 13.26 15.64 -6.92
C ALA A 220 12.82 16.19 -5.57
N PRO A 221 13.60 16.00 -4.49
CA PRO A 221 13.13 16.27 -3.14
C PRO A 221 12.60 17.70 -3.06
N GLU A 222 11.34 17.85 -2.67
CA GLU A 222 10.79 19.17 -2.39
C GLU A 222 11.48 19.71 -1.14
N TYR A 223 11.92 20.97 -1.19
CA TYR A 223 12.72 21.57 -0.13
C TYR A 223 12.02 22.75 0.53
N GLN A 224 11.98 22.72 1.86
CA GLN A 224 11.69 23.87 2.70
C GLN A 224 12.96 24.72 2.83
N ARG A 225 12.99 25.86 2.14
CA ARG A 225 14.16 26.73 2.08
C ARG A 225 14.06 27.97 2.94
N ARG A 226 12.86 28.51 3.14
CA ARG A 226 12.66 29.86 3.68
C ARG A 226 12.46 29.83 5.19
N ILE A 227 13.38 30.41 5.96
CA ILE A 227 13.16 30.76 7.38
C ILE A 227 12.35 32.06 7.42
N THR A 228 12.84 33.11 6.77
CA THR A 228 12.14 34.40 6.59
C THR A 228 12.31 34.89 5.15
N ARG A 229 11.62 35.98 4.76
CA ARG A 229 11.80 36.54 3.40
C ARG A 229 13.27 36.80 3.06
N SER A 230 14.07 37.25 4.03
CA SER A 230 15.49 37.58 3.87
C SER A 230 16.47 36.44 4.15
N VAL A 231 16.06 35.39 4.89
CA VAL A 231 16.93 34.28 5.30
C VAL A 231 16.41 32.99 4.67
N GLN A 232 17.17 32.44 3.73
CA GLN A 232 16.82 31.26 2.95
C GLN A 232 18.01 30.32 2.80
N PHE A 233 17.75 29.03 2.92
CA PHE A 233 18.70 27.97 2.60
C PHE A 233 18.91 27.86 1.10
N PHE A 234 20.14 27.56 0.67
CA PHE A 234 20.46 27.30 -0.72
C PHE A 234 19.77 26.03 -1.25
N ARG A 235 19.85 24.93 -0.49
CA ARG A 235 19.18 23.67 -0.79
C ARG A 235 17.91 23.47 0.05
N GLY A 236 18.01 23.62 1.37
CA GLY A 236 16.89 23.52 2.32
C GLY A 236 16.74 22.17 2.98
N VAL A 237 15.74 22.05 3.85
CA VAL A 237 15.32 20.79 4.47
C VAL A 237 14.37 20.06 3.51
N PRO A 238 14.70 18.85 3.06
CA PRO A 238 13.82 18.09 2.18
C PRO A 238 12.62 17.54 2.96
N HIS A 239 11.49 17.37 2.28
CA HIS A 239 10.33 16.68 2.87
C HIS A 239 10.58 15.19 3.10
N ALA A 240 11.36 14.54 2.23
CA ALA A 240 11.75 13.13 2.34
C ALA A 240 13.29 12.99 2.34
N PHE A 241 13.82 12.11 3.18
CA PHE A 241 15.26 11.92 3.35
C PHE A 241 15.60 10.46 3.67
N ARG A 242 16.76 9.99 3.20
CA ARG A 242 17.20 8.61 3.45
C ARG A 242 17.99 8.52 4.75
N ASN A 243 17.69 7.50 5.56
CA ASN A 243 18.49 7.18 6.74
C ASN A 243 19.95 6.86 6.32
N GLY A 244 20.92 7.22 7.17
CA GLY A 244 22.35 7.08 6.88
C GLY A 244 22.95 8.14 5.94
N LYS A 245 22.17 9.04 5.32
CA LYS A 245 22.70 10.22 4.64
C LYS A 245 22.84 11.41 5.60
N GLN A 246 23.75 12.33 5.28
CA GLN A 246 23.95 13.55 6.05
C GLN A 246 23.22 14.73 5.40
N LEU A 247 22.30 15.35 6.15
CA LEU A 247 21.69 16.62 5.81
C LEU A 247 22.73 17.74 6.00
N VAL A 248 22.88 18.59 4.99
CA VAL A 248 23.81 19.73 5.03
C VAL A 248 23.02 21.00 4.72
N LEU A 249 23.02 21.95 5.66
CA LEU A 249 22.31 23.21 5.56
C LEU A 249 23.28 24.38 5.51
N GLN A 250 23.04 25.28 4.56
CA GLN A 250 23.75 26.54 4.39
C GLN A 250 22.75 27.57 3.86
N ALA A 251 22.83 28.80 4.36
CA ALA A 251 21.91 29.88 4.04
C ALA A 251 22.65 31.12 3.52
N ASN A 252 21.90 32.00 2.87
CA ASN A 252 22.40 33.29 2.37
C ASN A 252 22.71 34.32 3.48
N ARG A 253 22.24 34.08 4.71
CA ARG A 253 22.39 34.93 5.90
C ARG A 253 22.51 34.05 7.15
N PRO A 254 23.07 34.58 8.27
CA PRO A 254 23.18 33.80 9.51
C PRO A 254 21.82 33.26 9.95
N PHE A 255 21.81 32.01 10.43
CA PHE A 255 20.63 31.36 10.99
C PHE A 255 20.99 30.60 12.26
N VAL A 256 19.97 30.23 13.03
CA VAL A 256 20.12 29.51 14.30
C VAL A 256 19.35 28.20 14.21
N VAL A 257 19.96 27.10 14.65
CA VAL A 257 19.25 25.84 14.92
C VAL A 257 18.78 25.87 16.37
N LEU A 258 17.51 26.14 16.61
CA LEU A 258 16.97 26.32 17.96
C LEU A 258 16.69 24.97 18.64
N ALA A 259 16.03 24.06 17.92
CA ALA A 259 15.70 22.73 18.41
C ALA A 259 15.48 21.72 17.29
N ILE A 260 15.61 20.44 17.63
CA ILE A 260 15.25 19.30 16.79
C ILE A 260 14.32 18.41 17.62
N VAL A 261 13.16 18.07 17.07
CA VAL A 261 12.25 17.06 17.61
C VAL A 261 12.45 15.78 16.83
N PHE A 262 12.76 14.70 17.55
CA PHE A 262 13.02 13.37 17.02
C PHE A 262 11.72 12.58 16.81
N PRO A 263 11.73 11.48 16.04
CA PRO A 263 10.55 10.67 15.77
C PRO A 263 9.84 10.12 17.03
N ASP A 264 10.60 9.88 18.10
CA ASP A 264 10.09 9.43 19.40
C ASP A 264 9.49 10.54 20.27
N GLY A 265 9.43 11.78 19.74
CA GLY A 265 8.93 12.96 20.42
C GLY A 265 9.95 13.65 21.33
N GLN A 266 11.18 13.13 21.47
CA GLN A 266 12.22 13.80 22.23
C GLN A 266 12.61 15.12 21.56
N LYS A 267 12.78 16.18 22.37
CA LYS A 267 13.17 17.50 21.89
C LYS A 267 14.57 17.84 22.37
N LEU A 268 15.52 17.91 21.44
CA LEU A 268 16.86 18.42 21.67
C LEU A 268 16.88 19.92 21.45
N ARG A 269 17.24 20.68 22.48
CA ARG A 269 17.50 22.12 22.37
C ARG A 269 18.96 22.32 21.95
N VAL A 270 19.17 22.95 20.80
CA VAL A 270 20.50 23.05 20.15
C VAL A 270 21.11 24.44 20.37
N GLN A 271 20.40 25.50 19.97
CA GLN A 271 20.85 26.91 20.04
C GLN A 271 22.17 27.21 19.32
N ASP A 272 22.40 26.56 18.17
CA ASP A 272 23.64 26.71 17.40
C ASP A 272 23.50 27.81 16.34
N PHE A 273 24.40 28.79 16.35
CA PHE A 273 24.43 29.91 15.39
C PHE A 273 25.38 29.57 14.25
N VAL A 274 24.90 29.67 13.02
CA VAL A 274 25.65 29.26 11.82
C VAL A 274 25.85 30.44 10.89
N HIS A 275 27.11 30.78 10.61
CA HIS A 275 27.48 31.86 9.69
C HIS A 275 27.18 31.46 8.22
N PRO A 276 26.92 32.40 7.30
CA PRO A 276 26.71 32.10 5.87
C PRO A 276 27.80 31.25 5.20
N ASP A 277 29.04 31.37 5.68
CA ASP A 277 30.19 30.64 5.16
C ASP A 277 30.35 29.23 5.78
N GLU A 278 29.54 28.91 6.77
CA GLU A 278 29.57 27.64 7.50
C GLU A 278 28.44 26.71 7.03
N LYS A 279 28.57 25.43 7.38
CA LYS A 279 27.60 24.39 7.04
C LYS A 279 27.17 23.66 8.29
N TYR A 280 25.88 23.70 8.58
CA TYR A 280 25.29 22.83 9.60
C TYR A 280 25.10 21.43 9.05
N ARG A 281 25.40 20.42 9.85
CA ARG A 281 25.33 19.00 9.45
C ARG A 281 24.50 18.23 10.46
N PHE A 282 23.58 17.42 9.94
CA PHE A 282 22.74 16.55 10.75
C PHE A 282 22.63 15.18 10.08
N THR A 283 22.76 14.11 10.87
CA THR A 283 22.58 12.74 10.40
C THR A 283 21.44 12.14 11.21
N PRO A 284 20.32 11.75 10.58
CA PRO A 284 19.28 11.00 11.27
C PRO A 284 19.81 9.70 11.85
N ASP A 285 19.27 9.30 13.00
CA ASP A 285 19.63 8.10 13.74
C ASP A 285 18.53 7.03 13.73
N SER A 286 17.33 7.38 13.29
CA SER A 286 16.15 6.54 13.29
C SER A 286 15.20 6.96 12.17
N ASP A 287 14.25 6.07 11.88
CA ASP A 287 13.19 6.34 10.92
C ASP A 287 12.04 7.11 11.57
N GLY A 288 11.34 7.88 10.73
CA GLY A 288 10.18 8.67 11.12
C GLY A 288 10.39 10.16 10.89
N SER A 289 9.52 10.96 11.52
CA SER A 289 9.41 12.39 11.24
C SER A 289 10.26 13.22 12.19
N TYR A 290 11.21 13.97 11.63
CA TYR A 290 12.01 14.97 12.32
C TYR A 290 11.42 16.35 12.11
N THR A 291 11.41 17.17 13.16
CA THR A 291 10.99 18.57 13.09
C THR A 291 12.12 19.48 13.56
N PHE A 292 12.54 20.39 12.68
CA PHE A 292 13.58 21.37 12.96
C PHE A 292 12.94 22.72 13.25
N LEU A 293 13.38 23.37 14.32
CA LEU A 293 13.05 24.76 14.61
C LEU A 293 14.27 25.63 14.30
N PHE A 294 14.15 26.47 13.28
CA PHE A 294 15.19 27.42 12.90
C PHE A 294 14.81 28.85 13.28
N GLY A 295 15.81 29.64 13.65
CA GLY A 295 15.69 31.08 13.91
C GLY A 295 16.55 31.90 12.97
N ASP A 296 16.25 33.19 12.85
CA ASP A 296 17.20 34.18 12.35
C ASP A 296 17.83 35.01 13.48
N ALA A 297 18.80 35.86 13.13
CA ALA A 297 19.49 36.73 14.09
C ALA A 297 18.58 37.72 14.84
N PHE A 298 17.32 37.87 14.43
CA PHE A 298 16.33 38.76 15.05
C PHE A 298 15.28 38.00 15.86
N GLY A 299 15.44 36.69 16.05
CA GLY A 299 14.55 35.85 16.85
C GLY A 299 13.26 35.43 16.12
N ARG A 300 13.18 35.56 14.80
CA ARG A 300 12.04 35.05 14.02
C ARG A 300 12.25 33.58 13.72
N GLU A 301 11.23 32.77 13.96
CA GLU A 301 11.34 31.31 13.92
C GLU A 301 10.56 30.68 12.76
N ARG A 302 11.03 29.50 12.32
CA ARG A 302 10.36 28.67 11.33
C ARG A 302 10.54 27.20 11.67
N GLU A 303 9.42 26.49 11.70
CA GLU A 303 9.39 25.03 11.74
C GLU A 303 9.55 24.45 10.32
N MET A 304 10.39 23.42 10.20
CA MET A 304 10.54 22.62 8.98
C MET A 304 10.52 21.13 9.31
N ARG A 305 9.83 20.34 8.50
CA ARG A 305 9.67 18.89 8.73
C ARG A 305 10.39 18.05 7.69
N MET A 306 10.98 16.95 8.11
CA MET A 306 11.67 15.99 7.25
C MET A 306 11.26 14.59 7.67
N HIS A 307 10.71 13.81 6.75
CA HIS A 307 10.45 12.40 6.97
C HIS A 307 11.69 11.59 6.56
N VAL A 308 12.19 10.77 7.48
CA VAL A 308 13.35 9.91 7.27
C VAL A 308 12.87 8.47 7.18
N SER A 309 13.32 7.75 6.16
CA SER A 309 13.05 6.32 6.03
C SER A 309 14.34 5.56 5.72
N SER A 310 14.45 4.35 6.27
CA SER A 310 15.64 3.52 6.15
C SER A 310 15.76 2.73 4.87
N CYS A 311 14.80 2.83 3.92
CA CYS A 311 14.86 2.21 2.58
C CYS A 311 16.25 1.58 2.30
#